data_AF-A0A1F8PZH8-F1
#
_entry.id   AF-A0A1F8PZH8-F1
#
_cell.length_a   1.000
_cell.length_b   1.000
_cell.length_c   1.000
_cell.angle_alpha   90.00
_cell.angle_beta   90.00
_cell.angle_gamma   90.00
#
_symmetry.space_group_name_H-M   'P 1'
#
loop_
_entity.id
_entity.type
_entity.pdbx_description
1 polymer ?
#
loop_
_entity_poly.entity_id
_entity_poly.type
_entity_poly.pdbx_seq_one_letter_code
_entity_poly.pdbx_strand_id
1 'polypeptide(L)'
;MGYTREYLTRPQMKKRPWEVHPIWRGIGCIMIILVPILSYIGAVILVEMNTVERWVPSPAVLMRTVTFPIVDFPVPHLYANLVAAGVLILISYAGLMVLYALVYSIVGPSKLGPLDAEPVRRPPRQYYKLHR
;
A
#
# COMPACT_ATOMS: atom_id res chain seq x y z
N MET A 1 -32.80 -44.46 -1.23
CA MET A 1 -31.40 -44.04 -1.43
C MET A 1 -31.39 -42.57 -1.86
N GLY A 2 -31.23 -41.66 -0.90
CA GLY A 2 -31.17 -40.22 -1.16
C GLY A 2 -29.77 -39.71 -0.84
N TYR A 3 -29.08 -39.18 -1.85
CA TYR A 3 -27.82 -38.47 -1.67
C TYR A 3 -28.12 -36.97 -1.80
N THR A 4 -28.12 -36.27 -0.67
CA THR A 4 -28.39 -34.83 -0.57
C THR A 4 -27.20 -34.02 -1.11
N ARG A 5 -27.49 -33.14 -2.07
CA ARG A 5 -26.56 -32.17 -2.66
C ARG A 5 -26.44 -30.93 -1.77
N GLU A 6 -25.71 -31.01 -0.66
CA GLU A 6 -25.58 -29.90 0.31
C GLU A 6 -24.31 -29.05 0.18
N TYR A 7 -23.60 -29.09 -0.95
CA TYR A 7 -22.29 -28.41 -1.09
C TYR A 7 -22.22 -27.25 -2.10
N LEU A 8 -23.34 -26.62 -2.47
CA LEU A 8 -23.32 -25.47 -3.40
C LEU A 8 -23.71 -24.12 -2.78
N THR A 9 -23.91 -24.02 -1.47
CA THR A 9 -23.96 -22.71 -0.84
C THR A 9 -22.53 -22.26 -0.59
N ARG A 10 -21.90 -21.66 -1.62
CA ARG A 10 -20.73 -20.82 -1.38
C ARG A 10 -21.12 -19.88 -0.24
N PRO A 11 -20.39 -19.82 0.89
CA PRO A 11 -20.71 -18.87 1.93
C PRO A 11 -20.71 -17.50 1.26
N GLN A 12 -21.91 -16.91 1.14
CA GLN A 12 -22.08 -15.54 0.66
C GLN A 12 -21.10 -14.72 1.48
N MET A 13 -20.08 -14.17 0.81
CA MET A 13 -19.05 -13.36 1.46
C MET A 13 -19.81 -12.32 2.29
N LYS A 14 -19.72 -12.38 3.63
CA LYS A 14 -20.43 -11.48 4.56
C LYS A 14 -20.25 -10.08 3.99
N LYS A 15 -21.34 -9.47 3.45
CA LYS A 15 -21.29 -8.12 2.89
C LYS A 15 -20.65 -7.28 3.98
N ARG A 16 -19.48 -6.70 3.69
CA ARG A 16 -18.77 -5.87 4.66
C ARG A 16 -19.75 -4.77 5.06
N PRO A 17 -20.13 -4.65 6.33
CA PRO A 17 -21.13 -3.66 6.74
C PRO A 17 -20.61 -2.22 6.59
N TRP A 18 -19.32 -2.05 6.35
CA TRP A 18 -18.69 -0.76 6.07
C TRP A 18 -18.49 -0.54 4.57
N GLU A 19 -19.22 0.42 4.03
CA GLU A 19 -18.85 1.08 2.78
C GLU A 19 -17.69 2.05 3.06
N VAL A 20 -16.67 2.05 2.19
CA VAL A 20 -15.55 3.00 2.34
C VAL A 20 -16.11 4.41 2.13
N HIS A 21 -16.11 5.21 3.20
CA HIS A 21 -16.69 6.54 3.18
C HIS A 21 -16.06 7.38 2.05
N PRO A 22 -16.85 8.06 1.20
CA PRO A 22 -16.40 8.65 -0.06
C PRO A 22 -15.23 9.63 0.09
N ILE A 23 -15.16 10.35 1.21
CA ILE A 23 -14.04 11.25 1.56
C ILE A 23 -12.69 10.51 1.56
N TRP A 24 -12.66 9.29 2.11
CA TRP A 24 -11.43 8.48 2.16
C TRP A 24 -11.01 7.97 0.78
N ARG A 25 -11.97 7.81 -0.15
CA ARG A 25 -11.66 7.51 -1.56
C ARG A 25 -11.06 8.74 -2.26
N GLY A 26 -11.52 9.94 -1.93
CA GLY A 26 -11.00 11.21 -2.46
C GLY A 26 -9.54 11.48 -2.07
N ILE A 27 -9.20 11.28 -0.80
CA ILE A 27 -7.82 11.46 -0.30
C ILE A 27 -6.84 10.53 -1.05
N GLY A 28 -7.22 9.27 -1.24
CA GLY A 28 -6.41 8.31 -2.01
C GLY A 28 -6.19 8.75 -3.46
N CYS A 29 -7.22 9.30 -4.10
CA CYS A 29 -7.13 9.79 -5.48
C CYS A 29 -6.16 10.98 -5.60
N ILE A 30 -6.22 11.93 -4.66
CA ILE A 30 -5.29 13.07 -4.60
C ILE A 30 -3.85 12.58 -4.37
N MET A 31 -3.66 11.63 -3.46
CA MET A 31 -2.35 11.06 -3.14
C MET A 31 -1.71 10.34 -4.34
N ILE A 32 -2.50 9.73 -5.24
CA ILE A 32 -1.99 9.11 -6.48
C ILE A 32 -1.27 10.11 -7.39
N ILE A 33 -1.67 11.38 -7.36
CA ILE A 33 -1.03 12.43 -8.16
C ILE A 33 0.05 13.14 -7.34
N LEU A 34 -0.27 13.46 -6.08
CA LEU A 34 0.62 14.26 -5.23
C LEU A 34 1.91 13.52 -4.86
N VAL A 35 1.81 12.23 -4.52
CA VAL A 35 2.97 11.44 -4.06
C VAL A 35 4.04 11.31 -5.15
N PRO A 36 3.72 10.96 -6.41
CA PRO A 36 4.73 10.92 -7.48
C PRO A 36 5.40 12.27 -7.72
N ILE A 37 4.64 13.37 -7.68
CA ILE A 37 5.18 14.72 -7.89
C ILE A 37 6.20 15.06 -6.80
N LEU A 38 5.80 14.92 -5.53
CA LEU A 38 6.69 15.21 -4.40
C LEU A 38 7.90 14.27 -4.35
N SER A 39 7.69 12.99 -4.68
CA SER A 39 8.78 12.01 -4.70
C SER A 39 9.79 12.30 -5.80
N TYR A 40 9.36 12.78 -6.96
CA TYR A 40 10.26 13.19 -8.03
C TYR A 40 11.07 14.42 -7.65
N ILE A 41 10.44 15.44 -7.06
CA ILE A 41 11.15 16.65 -6.58
C ILE A 41 12.18 16.25 -5.51
N GLY A 42 11.78 15.42 -4.55
CA GLY A 42 12.69 14.90 -3.53
C GLY A 42 13.84 14.07 -4.12
N ALA A 43 13.59 13.29 -5.17
CA ALA A 43 14.61 12.50 -5.84
C ALA A 43 15.67 13.36 -6.53
N VAL A 44 15.27 14.44 -7.21
CA VAL A 44 16.22 15.36 -7.84
C VAL A 44 17.17 15.95 -6.81
N ILE A 45 16.62 16.45 -5.68
CA ILE A 45 17.41 17.02 -4.58
C ILE A 45 18.32 15.95 -3.96
N LEU A 46 17.80 14.75 -3.73
CA LEU A 46 18.55 13.65 -3.12
C LEU A 46 19.73 13.22 -3.99
N VAL A 47 19.53 13.11 -5.31
CA VAL A 47 20.57 12.73 -6.26
C VAL A 47 21.64 13.82 -6.34
N GLU A 48 21.23 15.10 -6.40
CA GLU A 48 22.15 16.24 -6.40
C GLU A 48 23.03 16.25 -5.14
N MET A 49 22.42 16.10 -3.96
CA MET A 49 23.16 16.01 -2.69
C MET A 49 24.09 14.80 -2.64
N ASN A 50 23.68 13.65 -3.19
CA ASN A 50 24.54 12.48 -3.27
C ASN A 50 25.77 12.72 -4.17
N THR A 51 25.71 13.61 -5.15
CA THR A 51 26.88 13.95 -5.98
C THR A 51 27.94 14.73 -5.20
N VAL A 52 27.50 15.57 -4.26
CA VAL A 52 28.36 16.40 -3.40
C VAL A 52 28.93 15.56 -2.25
N GLU A 53 28.06 14.89 -1.50
CA GLU A 53 28.40 14.19 -0.26
C GLU A 53 28.89 12.75 -0.47
N ARG A 54 28.59 12.15 -1.64
CA ARG A 54 28.99 10.79 -2.03
C ARG A 54 28.54 9.68 -1.06
N TRP A 55 27.32 9.78 -0.52
CA TRP A 55 26.76 8.77 0.39
C TRP A 55 26.68 7.37 -0.23
N VAL A 56 26.33 7.30 -1.51
CA VAL A 56 26.18 6.04 -2.25
C VAL A 56 26.98 6.11 -3.56
N PRO A 57 27.83 5.11 -3.86
CA PRO A 57 28.53 5.04 -5.13
C PRO A 57 27.54 4.79 -6.28
N SER A 58 27.34 5.79 -7.13
CA SER A 58 26.43 5.73 -8.27
C SER A 58 27.16 5.38 -9.57
N PRO A 59 26.75 4.34 -10.31
CA PRO A 59 27.40 3.97 -11.56
C PRO A 59 27.19 5.04 -12.63
N ALA A 60 28.19 5.24 -13.50
CA ALA A 60 28.18 6.28 -14.53
C ALA A 60 26.98 6.19 -15.50
N VAL A 61 26.45 4.98 -15.72
CA VAL A 61 25.23 4.76 -16.54
C VAL A 61 24.02 5.48 -15.96
N LEU A 62 23.89 5.51 -14.62
CA LEU A 62 22.76 6.13 -13.94
C LEU A 62 22.87 7.66 -13.91
N MET A 63 24.10 8.17 -13.89
CA MET A 63 24.40 9.59 -13.88
C MET A 63 24.40 10.23 -15.26
N ARG A 64 24.11 9.48 -16.33
CA ARG A 64 24.12 10.00 -17.69
C ARG A 64 23.04 11.08 -17.89
N THR A 65 23.45 12.23 -18.42
CA THR A 65 22.52 13.26 -18.90
C THR A 65 21.89 12.80 -20.20
N VAL A 66 20.56 12.85 -20.27
CA VAL A 66 19.81 12.50 -21.48
C VAL A 66 19.32 13.78 -22.12
N THR A 67 19.59 13.94 -23.41
CA THR A 67 19.07 15.02 -24.24
C THR A 67 17.98 14.47 -25.14
N PHE A 68 16.82 15.13 -25.16
CA PHE A 68 15.73 14.74 -26.03
C PHE A 68 15.87 15.45 -27.39
N PRO A 69 15.97 14.71 -28.52
CA PRO A 69 16.26 15.29 -29.83
C PRO A 69 15.13 16.17 -30.40
N ILE A 70 13.95 16.13 -29.79
CA ILE A 70 12.77 16.89 -30.23
C ILE A 70 12.73 18.29 -29.59
N VAL A 71 13.42 18.47 -28.45
CA VAL A 71 13.16 19.62 -27.57
C VAL A 71 14.41 20.25 -26.95
N ASP A 72 15.62 19.76 -27.27
CA ASP A 72 16.92 20.25 -26.76
C ASP A 72 16.94 20.58 -25.25
N PHE A 73 16.14 19.87 -24.45
CA PHE A 73 16.15 19.97 -22.99
C PHE A 73 17.09 18.92 -22.41
N PRO A 74 18.28 19.30 -21.89
CA PRO A 74 19.14 18.38 -21.17
C PRO A 74 18.56 18.11 -19.79
N VAL A 75 18.23 16.85 -19.51
CA VAL A 75 17.81 16.44 -18.16
C VAL A 75 18.98 15.72 -17.48
N PRO A 76 19.67 16.37 -16.53
CA PRO A 76 20.79 15.76 -15.83
C PRO A 76 20.31 14.59 -14.97
N HIS A 77 21.10 13.52 -14.96
CA HIS A 77 20.90 12.35 -14.09
C HIS A 77 19.48 11.74 -14.15
N LEU A 78 18.83 11.77 -15.33
CA LEU A 78 17.44 11.31 -15.52
C LEU A 78 17.19 9.92 -14.91
N TYR A 79 18.07 8.95 -15.20
CA TYR A 79 17.90 7.58 -14.72
C TYR A 79 18.06 7.48 -13.20
N ALA A 80 19.04 8.17 -12.62
CA ALA A 80 19.20 8.20 -11.16
C ALA A 80 17.99 8.84 -10.48
N ASN A 81 17.47 9.94 -11.02
CA ASN A 81 16.29 10.62 -10.51
C ASN A 81 15.05 9.71 -10.57
N LEU A 82 14.85 8.97 -11.67
CA LEU A 82 13.72 8.05 -11.80
C LEU A 82 13.79 6.86 -10.82
N VAL A 83 14.99 6.28 -10.65
CA VAL A 83 15.19 5.19 -9.68
C VAL A 83 14.97 5.69 -8.26
N ALA A 84 15.57 6.82 -7.89
CA ALA A 84 15.40 7.43 -6.58
C ALA A 84 13.93 7.83 -6.33
N ALA A 85 13.26 8.39 -7.33
CA ALA A 85 11.83 8.71 -7.25
C ALA A 85 10.98 7.46 -7.04
N GLY A 86 11.25 6.37 -7.77
CA GLY A 86 10.57 5.09 -7.57
C GLY A 86 10.71 4.56 -6.14
N VAL A 87 11.92 4.63 -5.57
CA VAL A 87 12.18 4.25 -4.17
C VAL A 87 11.43 5.17 -3.21
N LEU A 88 11.47 6.49 -3.41
CA LEU A 88 10.77 7.46 -2.58
C LEU A 88 9.24 7.29 -2.65
N ILE A 89 8.70 6.94 -3.81
CA ILE A 89 7.26 6.62 -3.98
C ILE A 89 6.91 5.41 -3.11
N LEU A 90 7.69 4.33 -3.18
CA LEU A 90 7.46 3.12 -2.39
C LEU A 90 7.53 3.41 -0.89
N ILE A 91 8.55 4.16 -0.44
CA ILE A 91 8.71 4.56 0.96
C ILE A 91 7.54 5.45 1.40
N SER A 92 7.14 6.41 0.57
CA SER A 92 6.03 7.32 0.86
C SER A 92 4.72 6.57 1.02
N TYR A 93 4.38 5.67 0.09
CA TYR A 93 3.18 4.85 0.20
C TYR A 93 3.23 3.88 1.38
N ALA A 94 4.38 3.28 1.68
CA ALA A 94 4.54 2.46 2.87
C ALA A 94 4.29 3.28 4.15
N GLY A 95 4.83 4.50 4.22
CA GLY A 95 4.60 5.43 5.32
C GLY A 95 3.12 5.82 5.46
N LEU A 96 2.45 6.14 4.34
CA LEU A 96 1.02 6.44 4.32
C LEU A 96 0.15 5.25 4.77
N MET A 97 0.53 4.02 4.38
CA MET A 97 -0.16 2.80 4.83
C MET A 97 -0.03 2.59 6.33
N VAL A 98 1.17 2.81 6.88
CA VAL A 98 1.39 2.74 8.34
C VAL A 98 0.59 3.81 9.06
N LEU A 99 0.62 5.06 8.58
CA LEU A 99 -0.17 6.15 9.13
C LEU A 99 -1.67 5.83 9.10
N TYR A 100 -2.17 5.32 7.98
CA TYR A 100 -3.57 4.91 7.85
C TYR A 100 -3.93 3.80 8.85
N ALA A 101 -3.08 2.80 9.01
CA ALA A 101 -3.30 1.72 9.97
C ALA A 101 -3.36 2.23 11.41
N LEU A 102 -2.49 3.20 11.76
CA LEU A 102 -2.51 3.84 13.08
C LEU A 102 -3.81 4.63 13.31
N VAL A 103 -4.21 5.46 12.36
CA VAL A 103 -5.46 6.23 12.45
C VAL A 103 -6.66 5.30 12.55
N TYR A 104 -6.71 4.25 11.74
CA TYR A 104 -7.77 3.25 11.79
C TYR A 104 -7.76 2.46 13.11
N SER A 105 -6.59 2.22 13.71
CA SER A 105 -6.51 1.56 15.02
C SER A 105 -7.09 2.41 16.16
N ILE A 106 -7.04 3.74 16.04
CA ILE A 106 -7.52 4.66 17.07
C ILE A 106 -9.00 5.00 16.87
N VAL A 107 -9.40 5.27 15.62
CA VAL A 107 -10.74 5.79 15.28
C VAL A 107 -11.67 4.69 14.73
N GLY A 108 -11.13 3.49 14.49
CA GLY A 108 -11.88 2.39 13.88
C GLY A 108 -13.04 1.90 14.76
N PRO A 109 -14.19 1.55 14.15
CA PRO A 109 -15.33 1.01 14.89
C PRO A 109 -15.02 -0.33 15.55
N SER A 110 -15.76 -0.67 16.61
CA SER A 110 -15.63 -1.97 17.27
C SER A 110 -15.86 -3.12 16.29
N LYS A 111 -15.10 -4.21 16.44
CA LYS A 111 -15.18 -5.38 15.54
C LYS A 111 -16.55 -6.08 15.56
N LEU A 112 -17.32 -5.88 16.63
CA LEU A 112 -18.67 -6.40 16.79
C LEU A 112 -19.64 -5.23 16.68
N GLY A 113 -20.65 -5.40 15.82
CA GLY A 113 -21.79 -4.49 15.77
C GLY A 113 -22.74 -4.70 16.97
N PRO A 114 -23.68 -3.77 17.21
CA PRO A 114 -24.59 -3.85 18.36
C PRO A 114 -25.47 -5.11 18.41
N LEU A 115 -25.69 -5.74 17.26
CA LEU A 115 -26.53 -6.93 17.09
C LEU A 115 -25.69 -8.19 16.79
N ASP A 116 -24.36 -8.09 16.69
CA ASP A 116 -23.50 -9.23 16.40
C ASP A 116 -23.20 -9.99 17.71
N ALA A 117 -23.57 -11.27 17.76
CA ALA A 117 -23.19 -12.16 18.85
C ALA A 117 -21.68 -12.45 18.81
N GLU A 118 -21.08 -12.68 19.98
CA GLU A 118 -19.67 -13.07 20.05
C GLU A 118 -19.40 -14.33 19.22
N PRO A 119 -18.27 -14.41 18.50
CA PRO A 119 -17.95 -15.56 17.68
C PRO A 119 -17.87 -16.81 18.56
N VAL A 120 -18.69 -17.82 18.24
CA VAL A 120 -18.70 -19.12 18.94
C VAL A 120 -17.32 -19.75 18.81
N ARG A 121 -16.55 -19.72 19.91
CA ARG A 121 -15.25 -20.40 20.00
C ARG A 121 -15.51 -21.90 20.01
N ARG A 122 -15.43 -22.55 18.84
CA ARG A 122 -15.53 -24.01 18.78
C ARG A 122 -14.31 -24.60 19.49
N PRO A 123 -14.49 -25.49 20.48
CA PRO A 123 -13.36 -26.17 21.08
C PRO A 123 -12.60 -26.96 20.01
N PRO A 124 -11.26 -27.02 20.09
CA PRO A 124 -10.47 -27.78 19.14
C PRO A 124 -10.98 -29.23 19.09
N ARG A 125 -10.97 -29.82 17.88
CA ARG A 125 -11.53 -31.15 17.56
C ARG A 125 -11.06 -32.28 18.50
N GLN A 126 -9.95 -32.05 19.21
CA GLN A 126 -9.37 -32.94 20.22
C GLN A 126 -10.25 -33.10 21.48
N TYR A 127 -11.05 -32.10 21.85
CA TYR A 127 -11.97 -32.16 23.00
C TYR A 127 -13.02 -33.28 22.88
N TYR A 128 -13.46 -33.58 21.65
CA TYR A 128 -14.49 -34.60 21.40
C TYR A 128 -13.95 -36.04 21.41
N LYS A 129 -12.63 -36.25 21.43
CA LYS A 129 -12.03 -37.59 21.49
C LYS A 129 -11.82 -38.11 22.92
N LEU A 130 -11.81 -37.24 23.93
CA LEU A 130 -11.59 -37.63 25.34
C LEU A 130 -12.88 -38.01 26.09
N HIS A 131 -14.06 -37.64 25.59
CA HIS A 131 -15.35 -37.86 26.26
C HIS A 131 -16.23 -38.91 25.55
N ARG A 132 -15.62 -39.81 24.77
CA ARG A 132 -16.29 -40.97 24.16
C ARG A 132 -15.65 -42.23 24.70
#